data_AF-A0A521XIV3-F1
#
_entry.id   AF-A0A521XIV3-F1
#
_cell.length_a   1.000
_cell.length_b   1.000
_cell.length_c   1.000
_cell.angle_alpha   90.00
_cell.angle_beta   90.00
_cell.angle_gamma   90.00
#
_symmetry.space_group_name_H-M   'P 1'
#
loop_
_entity.id
_entity.type
_entity.pdbx_description
1 polymer ?
#
loop_
_entity_poly.entity_id
_entity_poly.type
_entity_poly.pdbx_seq_one_letter_code
_entity_poly.pdbx_strand_id
1 'polypeptide(L)'
;MIVSRSGEETLVDLAIDSRPHRQPTVTVLGPTLAPLELAGRKLLALFGRAEARDFADVYVLAQRFGKDTLIEQAQALDAGFDLAVLAQMIGTLGRFDDHEIPLGHDELPLARGFFTSWAAELTWALSQVRQFGANDFPE
;
A
#
# COMPACT_ATOMS: atom_id res chain seq x y z
N MET A 1 10.32 15.87 16.32
CA MET A 1 11.47 16.29 17.16
C MET A 1 12.72 16.25 16.30
N ILE A 2 13.59 17.27 16.33
CA ILE A 2 14.88 17.20 15.61
C ILE A 2 15.96 16.84 16.63
N VAL A 3 16.76 15.81 16.33
CA VAL A 3 17.99 15.49 17.06
C VAL A 3 19.18 15.90 16.22
N SER A 4 20.22 16.44 16.84
CA SER A 4 21.42 16.89 16.12
C SER A 4 22.70 16.35 16.74
N ARG A 5 23.67 16.05 15.89
CA ARG A 5 25.03 15.66 16.31
C ARG A 5 26.03 16.12 15.25
N SER A 6 27.06 16.84 15.68
CA SER A 6 28.18 17.26 14.81
C SER A 6 27.76 17.98 13.52
N GLY A 7 26.67 18.75 13.56
CA GLY A 7 26.17 19.50 12.39
C GLY A 7 25.21 18.71 11.50
N GLU A 8 24.95 17.44 11.78
CA GLU A 8 23.89 16.67 11.14
C GLU A 8 22.61 16.75 11.97
N GLU A 9 21.48 16.96 11.29
CA GLU A 9 20.15 17.00 11.88
C GLU A 9 19.33 15.81 11.38
N THR A 10 18.54 15.21 12.27
CA THR A 10 17.63 14.12 11.95
C THR A 10 16.27 14.38 12.57
N LEU A 11 15.23 14.30 11.74
CA LEU A 11 13.85 14.36 12.21
C LEU A 11 13.45 13.01 12.82
N VAL A 12 12.91 13.07 14.03
CA VAL A 12 12.37 11.95 14.81
C VAL A 12 10.92 12.26 15.14
N ASP A 13 10.02 11.44 14.61
CA ASP A 13 8.60 11.52 14.93
C ASP A 13 8.23 10.43 15.95
N LEU A 14 7.49 10.84 16.98
CA LEU A 14 6.92 9.95 17.98
C LEU A 14 5.40 10.02 17.86
N ALA A 15 4.79 8.88 17.55
CA ALA A 15 3.34 8.75 17.45
C ALA A 15 2.85 7.64 18.38
N ILE A 16 1.65 7.84 18.94
CA ILE A 16 0.88 6.76 19.55
C ILE A 16 -0.01 6.20 18.46
N ASP A 17 0.16 4.91 18.16
CA ASP A 17 -0.58 4.20 17.13
C ASP A 17 -1.29 2.97 17.74
N SER A 18 -2.19 2.38 16.96
CA SER A 18 -2.73 1.05 17.16
C SER A 18 -1.65 0.03 17.50
N ARG A 19 -1.97 -0.89 18.42
CA ARG A 19 -1.06 -1.96 18.79
C ARG A 19 -0.76 -2.85 17.57
N PRO A 20 0.48 -3.35 17.41
CA PRO A 20 0.77 -4.34 16.39
C PRO A 20 -0.15 -5.56 16.52
N HIS A 21 -0.66 -6.06 15.39
CA HIS A 21 -1.48 -7.27 15.35
C HIS A 21 -0.63 -8.55 15.32
N ARG A 22 0.66 -8.44 14.97
CA ARG A 22 1.62 -9.55 14.97
C ARG A 22 2.74 -9.34 15.99
N GLN A 23 3.42 -10.44 16.30
CA GLN A 23 4.65 -10.37 17.08
C GLN A 23 5.68 -9.48 16.38
N PRO A 24 6.29 -8.50 17.07
CA PRO A 24 7.31 -7.64 16.50
C PRO A 24 8.53 -8.44 16.02
N THR A 25 9.15 -7.98 14.93
CA THR A 25 10.45 -8.49 14.50
C THR A 25 11.55 -7.77 15.26
N VAL A 26 12.39 -8.50 15.98
CA VAL A 26 13.53 -7.91 16.69
C VAL A 26 14.68 -7.71 15.71
N THR A 27 15.20 -6.47 15.66
CA THR A 27 16.38 -6.10 14.87
C THR A 27 17.50 -5.59 15.78
N VAL A 28 18.69 -5.35 15.22
CA VAL A 28 19.80 -4.70 15.96
C VAL A 28 19.43 -3.30 16.45
N LEU A 29 18.46 -2.63 15.82
CA LEU A 29 17.97 -1.31 16.21
C LEU A 29 16.78 -1.37 17.19
N GLY A 30 16.31 -2.57 17.54
CA GLY A 30 15.15 -2.79 18.40
C GLY A 30 13.97 -3.45 17.68
N PRO A 31 12.81 -3.56 18.35
CA PRO A 31 11.61 -4.18 17.78
C PRO A 31 11.01 -3.30 16.67
N THR A 32 10.66 -3.94 15.56
CA THR A 32 9.94 -3.33 14.43
C THR A 32 8.64 -4.07 14.17
N LEU A 33 7.76 -3.49 13.36
CA LEU A 33 6.60 -4.22 12.85
C LEU A 33 7.03 -5.49 12.12
N ALA A 34 6.20 -6.54 12.21
CA ALA A 34 6.37 -7.72 11.37
C ALA A 34 6.27 -7.30 9.89
N PRO A 35 7.14 -7.83 8.99
CA PRO A 35 7.18 -7.38 7.59
C PRO A 35 5.84 -7.43 6.87
N LEU A 36 5.04 -8.46 7.15
CA LEU A 36 3.72 -8.63 6.55
C LEU A 36 2.69 -7.61 7.08
N GLU A 37 2.75 -7.27 8.37
CA GLU A 37 1.91 -6.21 8.92
C GLU A 37 2.31 -4.84 8.39
N LEU A 38 3.62 -4.57 8.27
CA LEU A 38 4.13 -3.37 7.62
C LEU A 38 3.62 -3.25 6.17
N ALA A 39 3.57 -4.37 5.44
CA ALA A 39 3.06 -4.39 4.07
C ALA A 39 1.60 -3.93 3.98
N GLY A 40 0.74 -4.45 4.86
CA GLY A 40 -0.66 -4.02 4.95
C GLY A 40 -0.79 -2.54 5.32
N ARG A 41 -0.01 -2.06 6.30
CA ARG A 41 0.00 -0.63 6.69
C ARG A 41 0.48 0.29 5.57
N LYS A 42 1.44 -0.15 4.75
CA LYS A 42 1.88 0.60 3.55
C LYS A 42 0.82 0.64 2.47
N LEU A 43 0.06 -0.45 2.27
CA LEU A 43 -1.10 -0.42 1.39
C LEU A 43 -2.19 0.52 1.91
N LEU A 44 -2.46 0.53 3.21
CA LEU A 44 -3.40 1.47 3.84
C LEU A 44 -2.95 2.93 3.71
N ALA A 45 -1.65 3.20 3.80
CA ALA A 45 -1.11 4.51 3.54
C ALA A 45 -1.35 4.95 2.09
N LEU A 46 -1.08 4.08 1.11
CA LEU A 46 -1.41 4.35 -0.29
C LEU A 46 -2.91 4.60 -0.46
N PHE A 47 -3.76 3.74 0.11
CA PHE A 47 -5.21 3.87 0.07
C PHE A 47 -5.71 5.21 0.63
N GLY A 48 -5.12 5.70 1.73
CA GLY A 48 -5.59 6.92 2.39
C GLY A 48 -5.16 8.23 1.70
N ARG A 49 -3.98 8.27 1.07
CA ARG A 49 -3.40 9.53 0.53
C ARG A 49 -2.71 9.42 -0.84
N ALA A 50 -2.32 8.22 -1.25
CA ALA A 50 -1.63 7.93 -2.52
C ALA A 50 -0.45 8.87 -2.81
N GLU A 51 0.51 9.02 -1.87
CA GLU A 51 1.75 9.78 -2.14
C GLU A 51 2.73 8.96 -3.00
N ALA A 52 3.61 9.64 -3.76
CA ALA A 52 4.54 8.98 -4.68
C ALA A 52 5.40 7.88 -4.01
N ARG A 53 5.85 8.11 -2.78
CA ARG A 53 6.59 7.12 -1.97
C ARG A 53 5.77 5.86 -1.64
N ASP A 54 4.46 6.02 -1.45
CA ASP A 54 3.60 4.89 -1.08
C ASP A 54 3.48 3.92 -2.28
N PHE A 55 3.47 4.44 -3.51
CA PHE A 55 3.52 3.62 -4.73
C PHE A 55 4.81 2.82 -4.84
N ALA A 56 5.96 3.45 -4.58
CA ALA A 56 7.25 2.77 -4.60
C ALA A 56 7.30 1.65 -3.55
N ASP A 57 6.90 1.95 -2.32
CA ASP A 57 6.84 0.97 -1.23
C ASP A 57 5.90 -0.20 -1.56
N VAL A 58 4.68 0.09 -2.00
CA VAL A 58 3.68 -0.95 -2.34
C VAL A 58 4.11 -1.77 -3.53
N TYR A 59 4.75 -1.18 -4.55
CA TYR A 59 5.29 -1.93 -5.68
C TYR A 59 6.30 -2.98 -5.21
N VAL A 60 7.31 -2.56 -4.42
CA VAL A 60 8.33 -3.48 -3.89
C VAL A 60 7.71 -4.56 -2.99
N LEU A 61 6.77 -4.18 -2.12
CA LEU A 61 6.10 -5.11 -1.22
C LEU A 61 5.20 -6.10 -1.97
N ALA A 62 4.53 -5.67 -3.04
CA ALA A 62 3.70 -6.53 -3.87
C ALA A 62 4.54 -7.56 -4.63
N GLN A 63 5.75 -7.21 -5.08
CA GLN A 63 6.67 -8.19 -5.67
C GLN A 63 7.14 -9.24 -4.66
N ARG A 64 7.25 -8.86 -3.38
CA ARG A 64 7.71 -9.75 -2.32
C ARG A 64 6.61 -10.67 -1.77
N PHE A 65 5.41 -10.14 -1.57
CA PHE A 65 4.32 -10.83 -0.85
C PHE A 65 3.11 -11.15 -1.71
N GLY A 66 2.94 -10.51 -2.87
CA GLY A 66 1.77 -10.65 -3.72
C GLY A 66 0.63 -9.69 -3.38
N LYS A 67 -0.17 -9.34 -4.39
CA LYS A 67 -1.30 -8.39 -4.29
C LYS A 67 -2.37 -8.86 -3.30
N ASP A 68 -2.77 -10.12 -3.38
CA ASP A 68 -3.85 -10.69 -2.56
C ASP A 68 -3.48 -10.67 -1.08
N THR A 69 -2.27 -11.10 -0.75
CA THR A 69 -1.74 -11.04 0.61
C THR A 69 -1.71 -9.62 1.15
N LEU A 70 -1.29 -8.64 0.34
CA LEU A 70 -1.31 -7.23 0.71
C LEU A 70 -2.73 -6.73 1.03
N ILE A 71 -3.71 -7.09 0.19
CA ILE A 71 -5.13 -6.77 0.37
C ILE A 71 -5.67 -7.40 1.65
N GLU A 72 -5.45 -8.70 1.86
CA GLU A 72 -5.88 -9.42 3.07
C GLU A 72 -5.33 -8.76 4.33
N GLN A 73 -4.07 -8.30 4.30
CA GLN A 73 -3.48 -7.59 5.44
C GLN A 73 -4.11 -6.23 5.69
N ALA A 74 -4.38 -5.46 4.64
CA ALA A 74 -5.03 -4.16 4.78
C ALA A 74 -6.45 -4.33 5.36
N GLN A 75 -7.22 -5.31 4.87
CA GLN A 75 -8.56 -5.62 5.37
C GLN A 75 -8.56 -6.07 6.84
N ALA A 76 -7.55 -6.85 7.24
CA ALA A 76 -7.41 -7.28 8.64
C ALA A 76 -7.00 -6.12 9.58
N LEU A 77 -6.38 -5.07 9.05
CA LEU A 77 -5.93 -3.91 9.81
C LEU A 77 -6.99 -2.80 9.89
N ASP A 78 -7.80 -2.64 8.83
CA ASP A 78 -8.81 -1.58 8.73
C ASP A 78 -10.10 -2.10 8.08
N ALA A 79 -11.19 -2.09 8.85
CA ALA A 79 -12.52 -2.50 8.37
C ALA A 79 -13.12 -1.52 7.34
N GLY A 80 -12.58 -0.31 7.22
CA GLY A 80 -12.95 0.68 6.21
C GLY A 80 -12.25 0.50 4.86
N PHE A 81 -11.36 -0.49 4.73
CA PHE A 81 -10.65 -0.74 3.49
C PHE A 81 -11.58 -1.28 2.40
N ASP A 82 -11.69 -0.53 1.28
CA ASP A 82 -12.58 -0.84 0.16
C ASP A 82 -11.80 -1.02 -1.14
N LEU A 83 -12.10 -2.09 -1.89
CA LEU A 83 -11.39 -2.42 -3.12
C LEU A 83 -11.68 -1.47 -4.28
N ALA A 84 -12.88 -0.86 -4.32
CA ALA A 84 -13.21 0.12 -5.36
C ALA A 84 -12.44 1.42 -5.14
N VAL A 85 -12.37 1.88 -3.88
CA VAL A 85 -11.54 3.02 -3.49
C VAL A 85 -10.06 2.72 -3.71
N LEU A 86 -9.58 1.52 -3.37
CA LEU A 86 -8.21 1.12 -3.67
C LEU A 86 -7.91 1.25 -5.16
N ALA A 87 -8.77 0.70 -6.03
CA ALA A 87 -8.60 0.77 -7.49
C ALA A 87 -8.51 2.22 -8.00
N GLN A 88 -9.34 3.11 -7.46
CA GLN A 88 -9.28 4.54 -7.77
C GLN A 88 -7.95 5.15 -7.32
N MET A 89 -7.53 4.88 -6.09
CA MET A 89 -6.32 5.44 -5.50
C MET A 89 -5.06 4.98 -6.23
N ILE A 90 -4.92 3.69 -6.53
CA ILE A 90 -3.77 3.20 -7.31
C ILE A 90 -3.77 3.71 -8.75
N GLY A 91 -4.95 4.00 -9.32
CA GLY A 91 -5.10 4.62 -10.63
C GLY A 91 -4.57 6.06 -10.69
N THR A 92 -4.34 6.71 -9.55
CA THR A 92 -3.83 8.08 -9.49
C THR A 92 -2.32 8.22 -9.74
N LEU A 93 -1.56 7.12 -9.86
CA LEU A 93 -0.11 7.15 -10.08
C LEU A 93 0.31 8.04 -11.27
N GLY A 94 -0.53 8.14 -12.29
CA GLY A 94 -0.29 8.98 -13.47
C GLY A 94 -0.19 10.48 -13.16
N ARG A 95 -0.54 10.93 -11.95
CA ARG A 95 -0.41 12.34 -11.52
C ARG A 95 1.02 12.76 -11.18
N PHE A 96 1.92 11.80 -11.00
CA PHE A 96 3.31 12.03 -10.62
C PHE A 96 4.24 11.87 -11.80
N ASP A 97 5.19 12.79 -11.90
CA ASP A 97 6.33 12.66 -12.81
C ASP A 97 7.30 11.60 -12.30
N ASP A 98 8.12 11.05 -13.20
CA ASP A 98 9.06 9.97 -12.91
C ASP A 98 10.06 10.31 -11.78
N HIS A 99 10.49 11.58 -11.70
CA HIS A 99 11.45 12.03 -10.69
C HIS A 99 10.86 12.13 -9.27
N GLU A 100 9.53 12.16 -9.14
CA GLU A 100 8.84 12.21 -7.84
C GLU A 100 8.70 10.82 -7.21
N ILE A 101 8.75 9.77 -8.02
CA ILE A 101 8.58 8.39 -7.57
C ILE A 101 9.97 7.82 -7.23
N PRO A 102 10.22 7.42 -5.96
CA PRO A 102 11.54 6.96 -5.52
C PRO A 102 11.82 5.51 -5.95
N LEU A 103 11.88 5.26 -7.25
CA LEU A 103 12.24 3.99 -7.88
C LEU A 103 13.37 4.19 -8.90
N GLY A 104 14.09 3.12 -9.23
CA GLY A 104 15.09 3.16 -10.30
C GLY A 104 14.46 3.45 -11.67
N HIS A 105 15.21 4.06 -12.58
CA HIS A 105 14.72 4.41 -13.92
C HIS A 105 14.16 3.20 -14.68
N ASP A 106 14.81 2.04 -14.56
CA ASP A 106 14.37 0.80 -15.22
C ASP A 106 13.12 0.19 -14.57
N GLU A 107 12.84 0.52 -13.32
CA GLU A 107 11.69 0.00 -12.57
C GLU A 107 10.42 0.84 -12.79
N LEU A 108 10.56 2.13 -13.10
CA LEU A 108 9.44 3.06 -13.25
C LEU A 108 8.40 2.59 -14.30
N PRO A 109 8.79 2.19 -15.54
CA PRO A 109 7.83 1.68 -16.51
C PRO A 109 7.11 0.42 -16.01
N LEU A 110 7.82 -0.45 -15.30
CA LEU A 110 7.26 -1.69 -14.74
C LEU A 110 6.26 -1.40 -13.63
N ALA A 111 6.58 -0.46 -12.73
CA ALA A 111 5.68 -0.02 -11.67
C ALA A 111 4.41 0.63 -12.26
N ARG A 112 4.55 1.50 -13.27
CA ARG A 112 3.40 2.10 -13.96
C ARG A 112 2.50 1.04 -14.59
N GLY A 113 3.08 0.11 -15.35
CA GLY A 113 2.33 -1.02 -15.92
C GLY A 113 1.66 -1.89 -14.87
N PHE A 114 2.36 -2.17 -13.76
CA PHE A 114 1.85 -2.94 -12.64
C PHE A 114 0.58 -2.30 -12.03
N PHE A 115 0.63 -1.01 -11.68
CA PHE A 115 -0.51 -0.33 -11.07
C PHE A 115 -1.67 -0.13 -12.05
N THR A 116 -1.40 0.14 -13.34
CA THR A 116 -2.45 0.19 -14.36
C THR A 116 -3.15 -1.16 -14.51
N SER A 117 -2.40 -2.26 -14.58
CA SER A 117 -2.97 -3.62 -14.65
C SER A 117 -3.79 -3.92 -13.40
N TRP A 118 -3.24 -3.64 -12.22
CA TRP A 118 -3.92 -3.93 -10.96
C TRP A 118 -5.21 -3.12 -10.79
N ALA A 119 -5.24 -1.85 -11.17
CA ALA A 119 -6.45 -1.03 -11.15
C ALA A 119 -7.55 -1.61 -12.06
N ALA A 120 -7.16 -2.09 -13.25
CA ALA A 120 -8.08 -2.72 -14.20
C ALA A 120 -8.60 -4.06 -13.67
N GLU A 121 -7.73 -4.90 -13.10
CA GLU A 121 -8.09 -6.18 -12.49
C GLU A 121 -9.13 -6.00 -11.36
N LEU A 122 -8.89 -5.06 -10.44
CA LEU A 122 -9.82 -4.75 -9.35
C LEU A 122 -11.16 -4.25 -9.88
N THR A 123 -11.14 -3.32 -10.84
CA THR A 123 -12.34 -2.77 -11.45
C THR A 123 -13.17 -3.86 -12.15
N TRP A 124 -12.49 -4.74 -12.90
CA TRP A 124 -13.12 -5.86 -13.58
C TRP A 124 -13.74 -6.85 -12.59
N ALA A 125 -13.00 -7.27 -11.55
CA ALA A 125 -13.50 -8.19 -10.53
C ALA A 125 -14.76 -7.64 -9.83
N LEU A 126 -14.77 -6.34 -9.50
CA LEU A 126 -15.93 -5.67 -8.89
C LEU A 126 -17.15 -5.64 -9.82
N SER A 127 -16.94 -5.51 -11.14
CA SER A 127 -18.02 -5.58 -12.13
C SER A 127 -18.67 -6.96 -12.21
N GLN A 128 -17.88 -8.03 -12.08
CA GLN A 128 -18.38 -9.41 -12.13
C GLN A 128 -19.26 -9.71 -10.91
N VAL A 129 -18.81 -9.35 -9.71
CA VAL A 129 -19.59 -9.56 -8.47
C VAL A 129 -20.96 -8.88 -8.54
N ARG A 130 -21.04 -7.68 -9.10
CA ARG A 130 -22.32 -6.97 -9.31
C ARG A 130 -23.24 -7.67 -10.29
N GLN A 131 -22.70 -8.27 -11.36
CA GLN A 131 -23.49 -8.99 -12.36
C GLN A 131 -24.05 -10.31 -11.79
N PHE A 132 -23.27 -11.05 -11.01
CA PHE A 132 -23.74 -12.30 -10.39
C PHE A 132 -24.73 -12.05 -9.25
N GLY A 133 -24.50 -11.03 -8.40
CA GLY A 133 -25.44 -10.68 -7.32
C GLY A 133 -26.78 -10.13 -7.81
N ALA A 134 -26.86 -9.60 -9.03
CA ALA A 134 -28.11 -9.13 -9.64
C ALA A 134 -28.98 -10.25 -10.24
N ASN A 135 -28.41 -11.45 -10.45
CA ASN A 135 -29.10 -12.57 -11.12
C ASN A 135 -29.71 -13.60 -10.14
N ASP A 136 -29.57 -13.42 -8.83
CA ASP A 136 -30.01 -14.37 -7.79
C ASP A 136 -31.42 -14.11 -7.20
N PHE A 137 -32.22 -13.22 -7.81
CA PHE A 137 -33.63 -13.03 -7.45
C PHE A 137 -34.54 -13.44 -8.61
N PRO A 138 -35.22 -14.61 -8.55
CA PRO A 138 -36.32 -14.88 -9.46
C PRO A 138 -37.53 -14.02 -9.08
N GLU A 139 -38.23 -13.49 -10.08
CA GLU A 139 -39.58 -12.88 -9.95
C GLU A 139 -40.61 -13.87 -9.38
#